data_AF-A0A7C4GPE8-F1
#
_entry.id   AF-A0A7C4GPE8-F1
#
_cell.length_a   1.000
_cell.length_b   1.000
_cell.length_c   1.000
_cell.angle_alpha   90.00
_cell.angle_beta   90.00
_cell.angle_gamma   90.00
#
_symmetry.space_group_name_H-M   'P 1'
#
loop_
_entity.id
_entity.type
_entity.pdbx_description
1 polymer ?
#
loop_
_entity_poly.entity_id
_entity_poly.type
_entity_poly.pdbx_seq_one_letter_code
_entity_poly.pdbx_strand_id
1 'polypeptide(L)'
;MMVIEKQEADYRRQGGEVQLLPLHTKWGLFPITVLIFSLTFILSSMIPIEKSLAEEIMVSLKEQFLNSNLIVVFLNNLLLSLVMMIPVFGFVFSIFSSSLNGTAISAISIVTGSPPLHIAIKLLSNPGVILEILAFGLASAQSLAGFFAIVEKRFRRELKEYLTTIVVVIGLLLISALLEMFFQTISS
;
A
#
# COMPACT_ATOMS: atom_id res chain seq x y z
N MET A 1 -5.49 -14.32 50.69
CA MET A 1 -6.28 -13.08 50.74
C MET A 1 -5.41 -11.85 50.43
N MET A 2 -4.33 -11.61 51.18
CA MET A 2 -3.40 -10.49 50.97
C MET A 2 -2.70 -10.45 49.58
N VAL A 3 -2.50 -11.62 48.94
CA VAL A 3 -1.91 -11.71 47.58
C VAL A 3 -2.90 -11.24 46.49
N ILE A 4 -4.19 -11.44 46.72
CA ILE A 4 -5.26 -11.10 45.75
C ILE A 4 -5.49 -9.59 45.75
N GLU A 5 -5.50 -8.95 46.93
CA GLU A 5 -5.61 -7.49 47.05
C GLU A 5 -4.41 -6.76 46.42
N LYS A 6 -3.20 -7.35 46.51
CA LYS A 6 -2.00 -6.77 45.90
C LYS A 6 -2.07 -6.86 44.36
N GLN A 7 -2.58 -7.97 43.82
CA GLN A 7 -2.81 -8.12 42.39
C GLN A 7 -3.89 -7.16 41.86
N GLU A 8 -5.00 -6.99 42.57
CA GLU A 8 -6.05 -6.04 42.18
C GLU A 8 -5.58 -4.59 42.26
N ALA A 9 -4.75 -4.26 43.26
CA ALA A 9 -4.16 -2.93 43.40
C ALA A 9 -3.15 -2.62 42.28
N ASP A 10 -2.32 -3.58 41.90
CA ASP A 10 -1.39 -3.42 40.77
C ASP A 10 -2.14 -3.36 39.42
N TYR A 11 -3.23 -4.12 39.26
CA TYR A 11 -4.10 -4.06 38.07
C TYR A 11 -4.81 -2.70 37.93
N ARG A 12 -5.29 -2.13 39.04
CA ARG A 12 -5.88 -0.77 39.06
C ARG A 12 -4.83 0.34 38.85
N ARG A 13 -3.60 0.16 39.34
CA ARG A 13 -2.48 1.12 39.13
C ARG A 13 -1.94 1.12 37.70
N GLN A 14 -1.98 -0.03 37.02
CA GLN A 14 -1.57 -0.15 35.62
C GLN A 14 -2.66 0.27 34.62
N GLY A 15 -3.73 0.90 35.10
CA GLY A 15 -4.66 1.64 34.26
C GLY A 15 -5.34 0.79 33.18
N GLY A 16 -5.58 -0.50 33.40
CA GLY A 16 -6.37 -1.34 32.49
C GLY A 16 -5.99 -1.19 31.02
N GLU A 17 -4.71 -0.95 30.70
CA GLU A 17 -4.26 -0.98 29.32
C GLU A 17 -4.34 -2.44 28.90
N VAL A 18 -5.42 -2.78 28.19
CA VAL A 18 -5.50 -4.00 27.41
C VAL A 18 -4.25 -4.01 26.55
N GLN A 19 -3.27 -4.85 26.89
CA GLN A 19 -2.14 -5.16 26.03
C GLN A 19 -2.75 -5.78 24.78
N LEU A 20 -3.07 -4.93 23.82
CA LEU A 20 -3.51 -5.37 22.52
C LEU A 20 -2.36 -6.16 21.93
N LEU A 21 -2.65 -7.38 21.49
CA LEU A 21 -1.72 -8.16 20.69
C LEU A 21 -1.04 -7.23 19.67
N PRO A 22 0.29 -7.33 19.46
CA PRO A 22 1.05 -6.42 18.61
C PRO A 22 0.50 -6.32 17.17
N LEU A 23 -0.33 -7.31 16.78
CA LEU A 23 -1.06 -7.38 15.52
C LEU A 23 -2.07 -6.25 15.29
N HIS A 24 -2.58 -5.59 16.33
CA HIS A 24 -3.53 -4.48 16.17
C HIS A 24 -2.86 -3.13 15.94
N THR A 25 -1.53 -3.07 16.04
CA THR A 25 -0.75 -1.87 15.72
C THR A 25 -0.49 -1.81 14.22
N LYS A 26 -0.33 -0.60 13.66
CA LYS A 26 0.02 -0.42 12.25
C LYS A 26 1.27 -1.21 11.84
N TRP A 27 2.24 -1.35 12.75
CA TRP A 27 3.48 -2.09 12.49
C TRP A 27 3.27 -3.61 12.41
N GLY A 28 2.33 -4.15 13.18
CA GLY A 28 1.89 -5.55 13.05
C GLY A 28 1.08 -5.78 11.76
N LEU A 29 0.26 -4.80 11.35
CA LEU A 29 -0.57 -4.87 10.15
C LEU A 29 0.20 -4.60 8.85
N PHE A 30 1.31 -3.88 8.93
CA PHE A 30 2.13 -3.49 7.79
C PHE A 30 2.61 -4.67 6.92
N PRO A 31 3.29 -5.69 7.45
CA PRO A 31 3.71 -6.83 6.62
C PRO A 31 2.52 -7.58 6.02
N ILE A 32 1.40 -7.65 6.73
CA ILE A 32 0.18 -8.33 6.27
C ILE A 32 -0.43 -7.58 5.07
N THR A 33 -0.54 -6.26 5.18
CA THR A 33 -1.11 -5.42 4.11
C THR A 33 -0.21 -5.37 2.88
N VAL A 34 1.12 -5.35 3.05
CA VAL A 34 2.08 -5.50 1.94
C VAL A 34 1.90 -6.86 1.24
N LEU A 35 1.75 -7.94 2.01
CA LEU A 35 1.54 -9.27 1.46
C LEU A 35 0.23 -9.36 0.67
N ILE A 36 -0.87 -8.83 1.23
CA ILE A 36 -2.18 -8.79 0.57
C ILE A 36 -2.11 -7.96 -0.72
N PHE A 37 -1.48 -6.79 -0.67
CA PHE A 37 -1.30 -5.94 -1.84
C PHE A 37 -0.53 -6.69 -2.93
N SER A 38 0.60 -7.30 -2.58
CA SER A 38 1.47 -8.02 -3.51
C SER A 38 0.78 -9.25 -4.11
N LEU A 39 0.05 -10.02 -3.28
CA LEU A 39 -0.69 -11.19 -3.74
C LEU A 39 -1.82 -10.78 -4.70
N THR A 40 -2.56 -9.72 -4.38
CA THR A 40 -3.62 -9.20 -5.24
C THR A 40 -3.07 -8.77 -6.60
N PHE A 41 -1.92 -8.08 -6.61
CA PHE A 41 -1.24 -7.65 -7.83
C PHE A 41 -0.84 -8.86 -8.69
N ILE A 42 -0.19 -9.85 -8.11
CA ILE A 42 0.23 -11.06 -8.84
C ILE A 42 -0.98 -11.83 -9.38
N LEU A 43 -1.99 -12.09 -8.55
CA LEU A 43 -3.16 -12.83 -9.00
C LEU A 43 -3.89 -12.09 -10.13
N SER A 44 -4.07 -10.78 -9.99
CA SER A 44 -4.75 -9.96 -11.01
C SER A 44 -3.95 -9.87 -12.31
N SER A 45 -2.60 -9.94 -12.25
CA SER A 45 -1.75 -9.99 -13.44
C SER A 45 -1.88 -11.26 -14.27
N MET A 46 -2.34 -12.35 -13.64
CA MET A 46 -2.50 -13.65 -14.28
C MET A 46 -3.90 -13.88 -14.85
N ILE A 47 -4.86 -13.01 -14.53
CA ILE A 47 -6.23 -13.10 -15.06
C ILE A 47 -6.23 -12.49 -16.47
N PRO A 48 -6.47 -13.28 -17.53
CA PRO A 48 -6.54 -12.75 -18.88
C PRO A 48 -7.77 -11.85 -19.03
N ILE A 49 -7.61 -10.76 -19.77
CA ILE A 49 -8.68 -9.83 -20.11
C ILE A 49 -8.98 -9.89 -21.62
N GLU A 50 -10.06 -9.23 -22.04
CA GLU A 50 -10.37 -9.12 -23.46
C GLU A 50 -9.28 -8.31 -24.20
N LYS A 51 -8.97 -8.72 -25.43
CA LYS A 51 -7.93 -8.06 -26.25
C LYS A 51 -8.24 -6.59 -26.51
N SER A 52 -9.50 -6.25 -26.78
CA SER A 52 -9.96 -4.86 -26.99
C SER A 52 -9.65 -3.99 -25.77
N LEU A 53 -9.98 -4.47 -24.57
CA LEU A 53 -9.68 -3.81 -23.30
C LEU A 53 -8.17 -3.73 -23.05
N ALA A 54 -7.40 -4.78 -23.38
CA ALA A 54 -5.95 -4.76 -23.25
C ALA A 54 -5.30 -3.68 -24.13
N GLU A 55 -5.79 -3.49 -25.36
CA GLU A 55 -5.34 -2.44 -26.26
C GLU A 55 -5.66 -1.03 -25.73
N GLU A 56 -6.86 -0.83 -25.16
CA GLU A 56 -7.25 0.43 -24.51
C GLU A 56 -6.35 0.77 -23.32
N ILE A 57 -6.16 -0.19 -22.40
CA ILE A 57 -5.27 -0.02 -21.25
C ILE A 57 -3.85 0.29 -21.71
N MET A 58 -3.35 -0.39 -22.76
CA MET A 58 -2.00 -0.14 -23.28
C MET A 58 -1.84 1.28 -23.84
N VAL A 59 -2.87 1.84 -24.48
CA VAL A 59 -2.87 3.24 -24.93
C VAL A 59 -2.76 4.16 -23.71
N SER A 60 -3.61 3.97 -22.70
CA SER A 60 -3.56 4.79 -21.48
C SER A 60 -2.22 4.70 -20.75
N LEU A 61 -1.62 3.50 -20.67
CA LEU A 61 -0.30 3.31 -20.06
C LEU A 61 0.81 4.04 -20.83
N LYS A 62 0.78 4.01 -22.17
CA LYS A 62 1.74 4.75 -23.00
C LYS A 62 1.58 6.26 -22.81
N GLU A 63 0.36 6.76 -22.79
CA GLU A 63 0.10 8.19 -22.55
C GLU A 63 0.56 8.63 -21.16
N GLN A 64 0.33 7.81 -20.13
CA GLN A 64 0.85 8.07 -18.79
C GLN A 64 2.38 8.10 -18.78
N PHE A 65 3.03 7.13 -19.43
CA PHE A 65 4.49 7.05 -19.49
C PHE A 65 5.11 8.26 -20.23
N LEU A 66 4.57 8.61 -21.40
CA LEU A 66 5.10 9.72 -22.22
C LEU A 66 4.93 11.10 -21.57
N ASN A 67 3.86 11.28 -20.79
CA ASN A 67 3.60 12.52 -20.06
C ASN A 67 4.14 12.50 -18.63
N SER A 68 4.80 11.41 -18.22
CA SER A 68 5.32 11.27 -16.87
C SER A 68 6.51 12.20 -16.64
N ASN A 69 6.51 12.85 -15.49
CA ASN A 69 7.67 13.53 -14.94
C ASN A 69 7.66 13.30 -13.43
N LEU A 70 8.76 13.67 -12.76
CA LEU A 70 8.93 13.45 -11.33
C LEU A 70 7.72 13.87 -10.49
N ILE A 71 7.17 15.06 -10.77
CA ILE A 71 6.05 15.62 -10.00
C ILE A 71 4.77 14.83 -10.27
N VAL A 72 4.51 14.47 -11.53
CA VAL A 72 3.31 13.71 -11.92
C VAL A 72 3.31 12.32 -11.29
N VAL A 73 4.43 11.59 -11.37
CA VAL A 73 4.58 10.26 -10.76
C VAL A 73 4.40 10.34 -9.24
N PHE A 74 5.10 11.28 -8.60
CA PHE A 74 5.02 11.46 -7.15
C PHE A 74 3.58 11.80 -6.69
N LEU A 75 2.93 12.77 -7.33
CA LEU A 75 1.59 13.20 -6.95
C LEU A 75 0.54 12.12 -7.17
N ASN A 76 0.63 11.36 -8.28
CA ASN A 76 -0.28 10.25 -8.53
C ASN A 76 -0.22 9.21 -7.40
N ASN A 77 0.98 8.77 -7.04
CA ASN A 77 1.16 7.79 -5.98
C ASN A 77 0.84 8.35 -4.58
N LEU A 78 1.12 9.64 -4.35
CA LEU A 78 0.77 10.28 -3.08
C LEU A 78 -0.74 10.36 -2.91
N LEU A 79 -1.47 10.80 -3.93
CA LEU A 79 -2.93 10.87 -3.89
C LEU A 79 -3.54 9.48 -3.64
N LEU A 80 -3.06 8.47 -4.36
CA LEU A 80 -3.49 7.09 -4.17
C LEU A 80 -3.24 6.61 -2.74
N SER A 81 -2.06 6.87 -2.18
CA SER A 81 -1.71 6.51 -0.80
C SER A 81 -2.58 7.22 0.23
N LEU A 82 -2.87 8.51 0.04
CA LEU A 82 -3.73 9.27 0.95
C LEU A 82 -5.15 8.69 0.98
N VAL A 83 -5.68 8.26 -0.16
CA VAL A 83 -6.96 7.55 -0.23
C VAL A 83 -6.87 6.20 0.52
N MET A 84 -5.77 5.47 0.36
CA MET A 84 -5.53 4.20 1.08
C MET A 84 -5.37 4.38 2.60
N MET A 85 -5.13 5.60 3.11
CA MET A 85 -5.05 5.88 4.55
C MET A 85 -6.42 6.12 5.20
N ILE A 86 -7.47 6.38 4.42
CA ILE A 86 -8.82 6.64 4.95
C ILE A 86 -9.27 5.42 5.77
N PRO A 87 -9.62 5.56 7.06
CA PRO A 87 -10.04 4.43 7.89
C PRO A 87 -11.17 3.62 7.24
N VAL A 88 -11.13 2.29 7.36
CA VAL A 88 -12.06 1.32 6.75
C VAL A 88 -11.96 1.24 5.23
N PHE A 89 -12.20 2.36 4.54
CA PHE A 89 -12.26 2.42 3.08
C PHE A 89 -10.89 2.15 2.43
N GLY A 90 -9.83 2.71 3.00
CA GLY A 90 -8.50 2.72 2.40
C GLY A 90 -7.90 1.34 2.17
N PHE A 91 -8.13 0.39 3.09
CA PHE A 91 -7.70 -1.00 2.89
C PHE A 91 -8.43 -1.70 1.74
N VAL A 92 -9.75 -1.50 1.61
CA VAL A 92 -10.50 -2.07 0.48
C VAL A 92 -10.06 -1.44 -0.83
N PHE A 93 -9.86 -0.12 -0.81
CA PHE A 93 -9.37 0.62 -1.96
C PHE A 93 -7.96 0.18 -2.37
N SER A 94 -7.09 -0.23 -1.44
CA SER A 94 -5.76 -0.70 -1.79
C SER A 94 -5.77 -2.05 -2.50
N ILE A 95 -6.68 -2.96 -2.13
CA ILE A 95 -6.92 -4.21 -2.86
C ILE A 95 -7.40 -3.90 -4.27
N PHE A 96 -8.39 -3.01 -4.41
CA PHE A 96 -8.90 -2.58 -5.71
C PHE A 96 -7.80 -1.96 -6.59
N SER A 97 -7.03 -1.01 -6.04
CA SER A 97 -5.94 -0.36 -6.77
C SER A 97 -4.83 -1.35 -7.15
N SER A 98 -4.49 -2.29 -6.27
CA SER A 98 -3.53 -3.36 -6.59
C SER A 98 -4.04 -4.25 -7.73
N SER A 99 -5.33 -4.56 -7.74
CA SER A 99 -5.93 -5.35 -8.82
C SER A 99 -5.85 -4.64 -10.17
N LEU A 100 -6.09 -3.32 -10.23
CA LEU A 100 -5.95 -2.53 -11.44
C LEU A 100 -4.51 -2.54 -11.98
N ASN A 101 -3.52 -2.40 -11.10
CA ASN A 101 -2.11 -2.47 -11.48
C ASN A 101 -1.73 -3.88 -11.98
N GLY A 102 -2.27 -4.93 -11.37
CA GLY A 102 -2.11 -6.29 -11.88
C GLY A 102 -2.75 -6.45 -13.27
N THR A 103 -3.97 -5.98 -13.46
CA THR A 103 -4.66 -6.00 -14.76
C THR A 103 -3.88 -5.24 -15.84
N ALA A 104 -3.20 -4.15 -15.51
CA ALA A 104 -2.30 -3.46 -16.43
C ALA A 104 -1.17 -4.39 -16.93
N ILE A 105 -0.62 -5.26 -16.08
CA ILE A 105 0.37 -6.26 -16.49
C ILE A 105 -0.24 -7.33 -17.41
N SER A 106 -1.48 -7.76 -17.13
CA SER A 106 -2.23 -8.66 -18.03
C SER A 106 -2.43 -8.03 -19.42
N ALA A 107 -2.76 -6.74 -19.48
CA ALA A 107 -2.86 -5.99 -20.73
C ALA A 107 -1.53 -5.97 -21.50
N ILE A 108 -0.42 -5.65 -20.83
CA ILE A 108 0.92 -5.66 -21.43
C ILE A 108 1.26 -7.06 -21.96
N SER A 109 0.95 -8.10 -21.20
CA SER A 109 1.18 -9.50 -21.59
C SER A 109 0.46 -9.85 -22.88
N ILE A 110 -0.82 -9.50 -23.00
CA ILE A 110 -1.65 -9.77 -24.19
C ILE A 110 -1.12 -9.02 -25.41
N VAL A 111 -0.77 -7.74 -25.27
CA VAL A 111 -0.33 -6.91 -26.41
C VAL A 111 1.07 -7.28 -26.88
N THR A 112 1.98 -7.64 -25.97
CA THR A 112 3.37 -7.96 -26.29
C THR A 112 3.62 -9.45 -26.56
N GLY A 113 2.66 -10.32 -26.23
CA GLY A 113 2.84 -11.77 -26.26
C GLY A 113 3.80 -12.32 -25.19
N SER A 114 4.22 -11.49 -24.23
CA SER A 114 5.15 -11.89 -23.17
C SER A 114 4.41 -12.54 -22.00
N PRO A 115 4.98 -13.55 -21.30
CA PRO A 115 4.33 -14.16 -20.14
C PRO A 115 4.07 -13.14 -19.02
N PRO A 116 2.86 -13.10 -18.41
CA PRO A 116 2.48 -12.06 -17.46
C PRO A 116 3.33 -12.11 -16.19
N LEU A 117 3.65 -13.31 -15.69
CA LEU A 117 4.48 -13.50 -14.51
C LEU A 117 5.91 -12.96 -14.72
N HIS A 118 6.46 -13.09 -15.94
CA HIS A 118 7.78 -12.56 -16.25
C HIS A 118 7.79 -11.02 -16.19
N ILE A 119 6.76 -10.38 -16.74
CA ILE A 119 6.59 -8.91 -16.68
C ILE A 119 6.41 -8.46 -15.23
N ALA A 120 5.55 -9.13 -14.46
CA ALA A 120 5.29 -8.81 -13.06
C ALA A 120 6.57 -8.90 -12.21
N ILE A 121 7.34 -9.99 -12.34
CA ILE A 121 8.60 -10.16 -11.61
C ILE A 121 9.63 -9.10 -12.00
N LYS A 122 9.74 -8.78 -13.30
CA LYS A 122 10.64 -7.72 -13.76
C LYS A 122 10.27 -6.37 -13.16
N LEU A 123 8.98 -6.05 -13.09
CA LEU A 123 8.49 -4.82 -12.47
C LEU A 123 8.78 -4.80 -10.96
N LEU A 124 8.51 -5.91 -10.25
CA LEU A 124 8.81 -6.03 -8.82
C LEU A 124 10.30 -6.02 -8.50
N SER A 125 11.17 -6.25 -9.49
CA SER A 125 12.62 -6.10 -9.34
C SER A 125 13.07 -4.64 -9.40
N ASN A 126 12.20 -3.71 -9.81
CA ASN A 126 12.49 -2.28 -9.79
C ASN A 126 12.43 -1.76 -8.34
N PRO A 127 13.52 -1.18 -7.80
CA PRO A 127 13.54 -0.68 -6.44
C PRO A 127 12.51 0.43 -6.17
N GLY A 128 12.15 1.24 -7.17
CA GLY A 128 11.07 2.23 -7.03
C GLY A 128 9.72 1.57 -6.75
N VAL A 129 9.37 0.55 -7.54
CA VAL A 129 8.12 -0.21 -7.37
C VAL A 129 8.05 -0.89 -5.99
N ILE A 130 9.18 -1.38 -5.48
CA ILE A 130 9.24 -1.93 -4.11
C ILE A 130 8.89 -0.83 -3.09
N LEU A 131 9.44 0.38 -3.22
CA LEU A 131 9.13 1.49 -2.32
C LEU A 131 7.66 1.92 -2.40
N GLU A 132 7.04 1.88 -3.57
CA GLU A 132 5.59 2.12 -3.72
C GLU A 132 4.75 1.08 -3.00
N ILE A 133 5.07 -0.20 -3.17
CA ILE A 133 4.35 -1.27 -2.46
C ILE A 133 4.49 -1.11 -0.95
N LEU A 134 5.68 -0.73 -0.46
CA LEU A 134 5.87 -0.44 0.97
C LEU A 134 5.07 0.80 1.40
N ALA A 135 5.01 1.86 0.59
CA ALA A 135 4.20 3.04 0.89
C ALA A 135 2.70 2.72 0.94
N PHE A 136 2.18 2.00 -0.06
CA PHE A 136 0.78 1.58 -0.15
C PHE A 136 0.40 0.59 0.97
N GLY A 137 1.27 -0.35 1.29
CA GLY A 137 1.11 -1.26 2.42
C GLY A 137 1.04 -0.49 3.74
N LEU A 138 1.95 0.45 3.97
CA LEU A 138 1.96 1.25 5.21
C LEU A 138 0.71 2.14 5.32
N ALA A 139 0.28 2.75 4.21
CA ALA A 139 -0.96 3.51 4.14
C ALA A 139 -2.19 2.64 4.48
N SER A 140 -2.25 1.45 3.90
CA SER A 140 -3.31 0.46 4.15
C SER A 140 -3.33 -0.03 5.60
N ALA A 141 -2.15 -0.27 6.17
CA ALA A 141 -2.01 -0.65 7.58
C ALA A 141 -2.49 0.45 8.51
N GLN A 142 -2.21 1.72 8.19
CA GLN A 142 -2.73 2.86 8.93
C GLN A 142 -4.27 2.96 8.82
N SER A 143 -4.86 2.66 7.67
CA SER A 143 -6.32 2.60 7.51
C SER A 143 -6.97 1.56 8.45
N LEU A 144 -6.40 0.35 8.52
CA LEU A 144 -6.89 -0.70 9.43
C LEU A 144 -6.65 -0.36 10.91
N ALA A 145 -5.48 0.16 11.27
CA ALA A 145 -5.18 0.62 12.63
C ALA A 145 -6.15 1.75 13.05
N GLY A 146 -6.42 2.69 12.14
CA GLY A 146 -7.41 3.75 12.32
C GLY A 146 -8.82 3.20 12.55
N PHE A 147 -9.22 2.17 11.82
CA PHE A 147 -10.49 1.48 12.05
C PHE A 147 -10.58 0.89 13.47
N PHE A 148 -9.58 0.12 13.91
CA PHE A 148 -9.56 -0.41 15.28
C PHE A 148 -9.59 0.70 16.32
N ALA A 149 -8.88 1.80 16.09
CA ALA A 149 -8.91 2.96 16.98
C ALA A 149 -10.25 3.69 17.04
N ILE A 150 -11.03 3.70 15.95
CA ILE A 150 -12.41 4.20 15.96
C ILE A 150 -13.30 3.30 16.81
N VAL A 151 -13.23 1.98 16.59
CA VAL A 151 -14.00 0.98 17.35
C VAL A 151 -13.69 1.06 18.85
N GLU A 152 -12.42 1.23 19.19
CA GLU A 152 -11.93 1.36 20.57
C GLU A 152 -12.05 2.79 21.15
N LYS A 153 -12.68 3.74 20.42
CA LYS A 153 -12.88 5.14 20.85
C LYS A 153 -11.60 5.89 21.23
N ARG A 154 -10.47 5.53 20.64
CA ARG A 154 -9.14 6.11 20.88
C ARG A 154 -8.56 6.88 19.69
N PHE A 155 -9.34 7.12 18.64
CA PHE A 155 -8.89 7.75 17.38
C PHE A 155 -8.11 9.06 17.56
N ARG A 156 -8.44 9.88 18.57
CA ARG A 156 -7.70 11.13 18.84
C ARG A 156 -6.23 10.90 19.17
N ARG A 157 -5.88 9.76 19.76
CA ARG A 157 -4.50 9.39 20.08
C ARG A 157 -3.74 8.90 18.83
N GLU A 158 -4.46 8.34 17.85
CA GLU A 158 -3.90 7.89 16.57
C GLU A 158 -3.60 9.02 15.57
N LEU A 159 -4.12 10.24 15.78
CA LEU A 159 -3.91 11.33 14.82
C LEU A 159 -2.43 11.67 14.63
N LYS A 160 -1.62 11.55 15.69
CA LYS A 160 -0.16 11.72 15.61
C LYS A 160 0.48 10.62 14.75
N GLU A 161 0.00 9.39 14.87
CA GLU A 161 0.48 8.26 14.08
C GLU A 161 0.15 8.42 12.60
N TYR A 162 -1.02 8.97 12.28
CA TYR A 162 -1.39 9.36 10.92
C TYR A 162 -0.39 10.34 10.30
N LEU A 163 -0.05 11.42 11.01
CA LEU A 163 0.90 12.42 10.54
C LEU A 163 2.29 11.82 10.30
N THR A 164 2.78 11.02 11.25
CA THR A 164 4.06 10.31 11.10
C THR A 164 4.03 9.39 9.88
N THR A 165 2.96 8.63 9.69
CA THR A 165 2.81 7.74 8.54
C THR A 165 2.78 8.51 7.21
N ILE A 166 2.07 9.65 7.14
CA ILE A 166 2.06 10.52 5.95
C ILE A 166 3.49 10.96 5.59
N VAL A 167 4.28 11.42 6.57
CA VAL A 167 5.66 11.86 6.32
C VAL A 167 6.53 10.72 5.79
N VAL A 168 6.41 9.53 6.36
CA VAL A 168 7.15 8.34 5.89
C VAL A 168 6.73 7.94 4.47
N VAL A 169 5.42 7.91 4.19
CA VAL A 169 4.87 7.61 2.86
C VAL A 169 5.37 8.62 1.83
N ILE A 170 5.35 9.92 2.14
CA ILE A 170 5.89 10.97 1.26
C ILE A 170 7.37 10.69 0.93
N GLY A 171 8.18 10.36 1.94
CA GLY A 171 9.60 10.04 1.74
C GLY A 171 9.82 8.84 0.82
N LEU A 172 9.08 7.74 1.06
CA LEU A 172 9.15 6.53 0.24
C LEU A 172 8.77 6.82 -1.22
N LEU A 173 7.67 7.54 -1.43
CA LEU A 173 7.16 7.85 -2.77
C LEU A 173 8.04 8.84 -3.53
N LEU A 174 8.65 9.80 -2.84
CA LEU A 174 9.58 10.72 -3.48
C LEU A 174 10.82 9.98 -3.97
N ILE A 175 11.37 9.06 -3.16
CA ILE A 175 12.49 8.21 -3.58
C ILE A 175 12.06 7.28 -4.72
N SER A 176 10.85 6.70 -4.67
CA SER A 176 10.34 5.90 -5.79
C SER A 176 10.32 6.70 -7.10
N ALA A 177 9.69 7.88 -7.08
CA ALA A 177 9.57 8.71 -8.27
C ALA A 177 10.93 9.15 -8.82
N LEU A 178 11.92 9.42 -7.95
CA LEU A 178 13.30 9.69 -8.38
C LEU A 178 13.94 8.48 -9.08
N LEU A 179 13.76 7.27 -8.53
CA LEU A 179 14.25 6.05 -9.15
C LEU A 179 13.58 5.78 -10.48
N GLU A 180 12.26 5.98 -10.58
CA GLU A 180 11.52 5.80 -11.83
C GLU A 180 12.06 6.73 -12.92
N MET A 181 12.21 8.02 -12.65
CA MET A 181 12.78 8.98 -13.61
C MET A 181 14.21 8.63 -14.01
N PHE A 182 15.02 8.16 -13.06
CA PHE A 182 16.39 7.72 -13.33
C PHE A 182 16.43 6.52 -14.29
N PHE A 183 15.60 5.51 -14.06
CA PHE A 183 15.51 4.34 -14.94
C PHE A 183 14.96 4.68 -16.32
N GLN A 184 13.96 5.57 -16.40
CA GLN A 184 13.43 6.04 -17.69
C GLN A 184 14.52 6.75 -18.50
N THR A 185 15.29 7.65 -17.88
CA THR A 185 16.35 8.42 -18.56
C THR A 185 17.49 7.54 -19.08
N ILE A 186 17.81 6.45 -18.40
CA ILE A 186 18.87 5.52 -18.85
C ILE A 186 18.37 4.58 -19.95
N SER A 187 17.07 4.34 -20.02
CA SER A 187 16.45 3.41 -20.96
C SER A 187 16.03 4.07 -22.29
N SER A 188 16.09 5.40 -22.38
CA SER A 188 15.82 6.23 -23.57
C SER A 188 17.09 6.57 -24.35
#